data_AF-A0A9X9A1D8-F1
#
_entry.id   AF-A0A9X9A1D8-F1
#
_cell.length_a   1.000
_cell.length_b   1.000
_cell.length_c   1.000
_cell.angle_alpha   90.00
_cell.angle_beta   90.00
_cell.angle_gamma   90.00
#
_symmetry.space_group_name_H-M   'P 1'
#
loop_
_entity.id
_entity.type
_entity.pdbx_description
1 polymer ?
#
loop_
_entity_poly.entity_id
_entity_poly.type
_entity_poly.pdbx_seq_one_letter_code
_entity_poly.pdbx_strand_id
1 'polypeptide(L)' 'MNLKLKPEIETALKKIDFVNRYTELSSFSRENYDAEEIIPNPNIEEIQQILEKLGYKSVYDKKEKFLKVGE' A
#
# COMPACT_ATOMS: atom_id res chain seq x y z
N MET A 1 0.09 -20.00 14.77
CA MET A 1 0.66 -19.06 15.76
C MET A 1 -0.45 -18.18 16.28
N ASN A 2 -0.67 -18.14 17.59
CA ASN A 2 -1.68 -17.26 18.19
C ASN A 2 -1.02 -15.88 18.43
N LEU A 3 -1.09 -14.99 17.44
CA LEU A 3 -0.55 -13.64 17.52
C LEU A 3 -1.48 -12.79 18.38
N LYS A 4 -1.34 -12.87 19.71
CA LYS A 4 -1.99 -11.93 20.63
C LYS A 4 -1.11 -10.70 20.81
N LEU A 5 -1.72 -9.53 20.66
CA LEU A 5 -1.09 -8.26 20.99
C LEU A 5 -0.80 -8.18 22.50
N LYS A 6 0.19 -7.38 22.87
CA LYS A 6 0.37 -7.00 24.27
C LYS A 6 -0.89 -6.25 24.73
N PRO A 7 -1.38 -6.48 25.97
CA PRO A 7 -2.63 -5.86 26.46
C PRO A 7 -2.66 -4.33 26.37
N GLU A 8 -1.50 -3.71 26.57
CA GLU A 8 -1.31 -2.26 26.50
C GLU A 8 -1.54 -1.71 25.09
N ILE A 9 -1.03 -2.42 24.09
CA ILE A 9 -1.21 -2.08 22.67
C ILE A 9 -2.68 -2.26 22.29
N GLU A 10 -3.29 -3.38 22.67
CA GLU A 10 -4.71 -3.64 22.38
C GLU A 10 -5.62 -2.56 23.00
N THR A 11 -5.34 -2.16 24.24
CA THR A 11 -6.08 -1.10 24.94
C THR A 11 -5.92 0.25 24.24
N ALA A 12 -4.71 0.61 23.84
CA ALA A 12 -4.45 1.85 23.11
C ALA A 12 -5.18 1.88 21.76
N LEU A 13 -5.13 0.79 21.00
CA LEU A 13 -5.80 0.68 19.69
C LEU A 13 -7.32 0.75 19.81
N LYS A 14 -7.91 0.13 20.85
CA LYS A 14 -9.35 0.28 21.16
C LYS A 14 -9.70 1.71 21.55
N LYS A 15 -8.88 2.37 22.37
CA LYS A 15 -9.12 3.75 22.82
C LYS A 15 -9.17 4.76 21.68
N ILE A 16 -8.38 4.55 20.63
CA ILE A 16 -8.37 5.43 19.45
C ILE A 16 -9.37 5.02 18.37
N ASP A 17 -10.19 3.98 18.62
CA ASP A 17 -11.08 3.35 17.64
C ASP A 17 -10.37 3.00 16.33
N PHE A 18 -9.20 2.38 16.45
CA PHE A 18 -8.28 2.17 15.33
C PHE A 18 -8.94 1.45 14.15
N VAL A 19 -9.74 0.41 14.41
CA VAL A 19 -10.33 -0.42 13.35
C VAL A 19 -11.28 0.39 12.48
N ASN A 20 -12.18 1.17 13.08
CA ASN A 20 -13.13 1.98 12.32
C ASN A 20 -12.40 3.09 11.56
N ARG A 21 -11.51 3.83 12.23
CA ARG A 21 -10.75 4.92 11.59
C ARG A 21 -9.87 4.43 10.44
N TYR A 22 -9.21 3.28 10.62
CA TYR A 22 -8.44 2.65 9.55
C TYR A 22 -9.34 2.19 8.40
N THR A 23 -10.52 1.62 8.71
CA THR A 23 -11.47 1.16 7.69
C THR A 23 -11.99 2.33 6.87
N GLU A 24 -12.41 3.42 7.52
CA GLU A 24 -12.83 4.66 6.85
C GLU A 24 -11.72 5.22 5.96
N LEU A 25 -10.51 5.41 6.48
CA LEU A 25 -9.39 5.94 5.69
C LEU A 25 -8.99 5.01 4.53
N SER A 26 -8.97 3.70 4.77
CA SER A 26 -8.58 2.73 3.74
C SER A 26 -9.67 2.50 2.70
N SER A 27 -10.95 2.69 3.04
CA SER A 27 -12.06 2.68 2.08
C SER A 27 -11.89 3.80 1.06
N PHE A 28 -11.55 5.02 1.50
CA PHE A 28 -11.18 6.10 0.60
C PHE A 28 -10.03 5.72 -0.34
N SER A 29 -8.97 5.05 0.15
CA SER A 29 -7.87 4.64 -0.74
C SER A 29 -8.21 3.50 -1.72
N ARG A 30 -9.23 2.68 -1.44
CA ARG A 30 -9.64 1.55 -2.31
C ARG A 30 -10.77 1.90 -3.26
N GLU A 31 -11.66 2.80 -2.85
CA GLU A 31 -12.87 3.19 -3.59
C GLU A 31 -12.64 4.38 -4.53
N ASN A 32 -11.55 5.15 -4.36
CA ASN A 32 -11.22 6.29 -5.24
C ASN A 32 -10.26 5.95 -6.38
N TYR A 33 -9.78 4.70 -6.48
CA TYR A 33 -9.26 4.25 -7.77
C TYR A 33 -10.48 3.80 -8.56
N ASP A 34 -10.79 4.51 -9.64
CA ASP A 34 -11.76 3.99 -10.60
C ASP A 34 -11.29 2.58 -10.98
N ALA A 35 -12.20 1.60 -10.98
CA ALA A 35 -11.82 0.22 -11.29
C ALA A 35 -11.17 0.11 -12.69
N GLU A 36 -11.46 1.09 -13.56
CA GLU A 36 -10.87 1.30 -14.87
C GLU A 36 -9.40 1.79 -14.81
N GLU A 37 -8.99 2.46 -13.74
CA GLU A 37 -7.62 2.92 -13.48
C GLU A 37 -6.72 1.83 -12.85
N ILE A 38 -7.31 0.75 -12.32
CA ILE A 38 -6.54 -0.37 -11.81
C ILE A 38 -5.97 -1.16 -12.99
N ILE A 39 -4.64 -1.19 -13.11
CA ILE A 39 -3.95 -2.06 -14.08
C ILE A 39 -3.91 -3.49 -13.51
N PRO A 40 -4.66 -4.45 -14.06
CA PRO A 40 -4.62 -5.83 -13.59
C PRO A 40 -3.31 -6.49 -14.01
N ASN A 41 -2.66 -7.20 -13.08
CA ASN A 41 -1.38 -7.90 -13.30
C ASN A 41 -0.32 -7.02 -13.99
N PRO A 42 0.05 -5.88 -13.37
CA PRO A 42 0.96 -4.94 -14.00
C PRO A 42 2.31 -5.58 -14.30
N ASN A 43 2.80 -5.40 -15.53
CA ASN A 43 4.15 -5.79 -15.87
C ASN A 43 5.13 -4.77 -15.26
N ILE A 44 5.76 -5.16 -14.16
CA ILE A 44 6.67 -4.31 -13.40
C ILE A 44 7.83 -3.81 -14.26
N GLU A 45 8.37 -4.65 -15.15
CA GLU A 45 9.49 -4.27 -16.02
C GLU A 45 9.08 -3.17 -16.99
N GLU A 46 7.87 -3.25 -17.55
CA GLU A 46 7.32 -2.23 -18.45
C GLU A 46 7.10 -0.90 -17.71
N ILE A 47 6.57 -0.95 -16.48
CA ILE A 47 6.38 0.24 -15.65
C ILE A 47 7.73 0.90 -15.34
N GLN A 48 8.77 0.12 -15.01
CA GLN A 48 10.11 0.65 -14.77
C GLN A 48 10.69 1.34 -16.01
N GLN A 49 10.50 0.76 -17.20
CA GLN A 49 10.93 1.38 -18.46
C GLN A 49 10.20 2.69 -18.75
N ILE A 50 8.91 2.78 -18.44
CA ILE A 50 8.13 4.03 -18.57
C ILE A 50 8.68 5.10 -17.62
N LEU A 51 8.91 4.75 -16.36
CA LEU A 51 9.49 5.66 -15.36
C LEU A 51 10.87 6.17 -15.78
N GLU A 52 11.72 5.29 -16.31
CA GLU A 52 13.04 5.67 -16.83
C GLU A 52 12.94 6.65 -18.01
N LYS A 53 12.03 6.42 -18.96
CA LYS A 53 11.76 7.35 -20.06
C LYS A 53 11.28 8.73 -19.57
N LEU A 54 10.62 8.78 -18.43
CA LEU A 54 10.18 10.02 -17.76
C LEU A 54 11.30 10.67 -16.92
N GLY A 55 12.50 10.07 -16.86
CA GLY A 55 13.65 10.58 -16.12
C GLY A 55 13.71 10.15 -14.66
N TYR A 56 12.87 9.19 -14.24
CA TYR A 56 12.88 8.65 -12.89
C TYR A 56 13.61 7.31 -12.83
N LYS A 57 14.51 7.17 -11.86
CA LYS A 57 15.02 5.85 -11.47
C LYS A 57 13.98 5.13 -10.62
N SER A 58 13.86 3.83 -10.79
CA SER A 58 12.93 3.03 -10.00
C SER A 58 13.44 1.63 -9.68
N VAL A 59 13.12 1.14 -8.49
CA VAL A 59 13.52 -0.19 -7.99
C VAL A 59 12.28 -0.91 -7.44
N TYR A 60 12.05 -2.11 -7.94
CA TYR A 60 10.96 -2.95 -7.43
C TYR A 60 11.39 -3.73 -6.17
N ASP A 61 10.70 -3.46 -5.07
CA ASP A 61 10.80 -4.20 -3.82
C ASP A 61 9.90 -5.43 -3.88
N LYS A 62 10.49 -6.60 -4.18
CA LYS A 62 9.76 -7.87 -4.30
C LYS A 62 9.10 -8.31 -2.99
N LYS A 63 9.66 -7.91 -1.84
CA LYS A 63 9.18 -8.32 -0.52
C LYS A 63 7.91 -7.56 -0.18
N GLU A 64 7.95 -6.24 -0.36
CA GLU A 64 6.82 -5.35 -0.08
C GLU A 64 5.84 -5.24 -1.27
N LYS A 65 6.20 -5.82 -2.43
CA LYS A 65 5.45 -5.76 -3.70
C LYS A 65 5.15 -4.32 -4.13
N PHE A 66 6.17 -3.47 -4.07
CA PHE A 66 6.05 -2.02 -4.29
C PHE A 66 7.21 -1.48 -5.14
N LEU A 67 6.97 -0.40 -5.90
CA LEU A 67 7.93 0.28 -6.75
C LEU A 67 8.43 1.57 -6.10
N LYS A 68 9.71 1.60 -5.71
CA LYS A 68 10.39 2.82 -5.22
C LYS A 68 10.77 3.68 -6.43
N VAL A 69 10.46 4.96 -6.42
CA VAL A 69 10.72 5.90 -7.53
C VAL A 69 11.45 7.13 -7.00
N GLY A 70 12.51 7.57 -7.69
CA GLY A 70 13.24 8.81 -7.37
C GLY A 70 14.45 8.69 -6.45
N GLU A 71 15.03 7.49 -6.30
CA GLU A 71 16.34 7.29 -5.63
C GLU A 71 17.53 7.61 -6.54
#